data_AF-A0A6N7GGB2-F1
#
_entry.id   AF-A0A6N7GGB2-F1
#
_cell.length_a   1.000
_cell.length_b   1.000
_cell.length_c   1.000
_cell.angle_alpha   90.00
_cell.angle_beta   90.00
_cell.angle_gamma   90.00
#
_symmetry.space_group_name_H-M   'P 1'
#
loop_
_entity.id
_entity.type
_entity.pdbx_description
1 polymer ?
#
loop_
_entity_poly.entity_id
_entity_poly.type
_entity_poly.pdbx_seq_one_letter_code
_entity_poly.pdbx_strand_id
1 'polypeptide(L)'
;MGRHRGAAARTVGNVGVSPAGRRLLRVEARNAATPIERKPPWIKVKAAMGPEYAQLRSLVAREGLHTVCQEAGCPNIYECWEDREATFLIGGDQCTRRCDFCQ
;
A
#
# COMPACT_ATOMS: atom_id res chain seq x y z
N MET A 1 42.53 -22.68 23.31
CA MET A 1 41.27 -21.93 23.54
C MET A 1 40.17 -22.47 22.64
N GLY A 2 39.40 -23.44 23.13
CA GLY A 2 38.24 -24.01 22.41
C GLY A 2 37.00 -23.15 22.61
N ARG A 3 36.31 -22.85 21.50
CA ARG A 3 35.03 -22.12 21.46
C ARG A 3 33.92 -22.97 22.04
N HIS A 4 33.15 -22.43 22.99
CA HIS A 4 31.91 -23.03 23.48
C HIS A 4 30.78 -22.00 23.58
N ARG A 5 29.63 -22.41 22.99
CA ARG A 5 28.23 -22.02 23.26
C ARG A 5 27.84 -20.63 22.72
N GLY A 6 26.92 -20.47 21.76
CA GLY A 6 25.75 -21.29 21.40
C GLY A 6 24.48 -20.62 21.93
N ALA A 7 24.13 -19.43 21.40
CA ALA A 7 22.85 -18.79 21.67
C ALA A 7 21.84 -19.26 20.59
N ALA A 8 20.79 -19.95 21.04
CA ALA A 8 19.76 -20.53 20.20
C ALA A 8 19.03 -19.44 19.40
N ALA A 9 19.13 -19.50 18.07
CA ALA A 9 18.21 -18.76 17.20
C ALA A 9 16.81 -19.32 17.41
N ARG A 10 15.88 -18.48 17.90
CA ARG A 10 14.45 -18.80 17.88
C ARG A 10 14.04 -18.99 16.42
N THR A 11 13.86 -20.23 16.00
CA THR A 11 13.19 -20.56 14.75
C THR A 11 11.74 -20.08 14.86
N VAL A 12 11.43 -18.95 14.25
CA VAL A 12 10.04 -18.62 13.90
C VAL A 12 9.63 -19.69 12.91
N GLY A 13 8.89 -20.68 13.40
CA GLY A 13 8.37 -21.77 12.58
C GLY A 13 7.58 -21.15 11.44
N ASN A 14 8.03 -21.40 10.21
CA ASN A 14 7.27 -21.16 9.01
C ASN A 14 6.04 -22.07 9.07
N VAL A 15 4.94 -21.57 9.63
CA VAL A 15 3.64 -22.24 9.56
C VAL A 15 3.22 -22.21 8.11
N GLY A 16 3.63 -23.25 7.37
CA GLY A 16 3.17 -23.54 6.03
C GLY A 16 1.67 -23.84 6.07
N VAL A 17 0.85 -22.81 6.03
CA VAL A 17 -0.61 -22.96 5.86
C VAL A 17 -0.84 -23.43 4.42
N SER A 18 -1.37 -24.64 4.26
CA SER A 18 -1.75 -25.21 2.97
C SER A 18 -2.58 -24.23 2.13
N PRO A 19 -2.34 -24.07 0.81
CA PRO A 19 -3.07 -23.11 -0.03
C PRO A 19 -4.56 -23.43 -0.21
N ALA A 20 -4.96 -24.69 0.01
CA ALA A 20 -6.34 -25.13 -0.10
C ALA A 20 -7.20 -24.47 0.99
N GLY A 21 -8.04 -23.50 0.60
CA GLY A 21 -8.94 -22.76 1.51
C GLY A 21 -8.71 -21.25 1.57
N ARG A 22 -7.63 -20.72 0.96
CA ARG A 22 -7.39 -19.28 0.87
C ARG A 22 -8.24 -18.65 -0.24
N ARG A 23 -9.53 -18.47 0.02
CA ARG A 23 -10.54 -17.95 -0.95
C ARG A 23 -10.03 -16.73 -1.73
N LEU A 24 -9.37 -15.78 -1.07
CA LEU A 24 -8.88 -14.56 -1.70
C LEU A 24 -7.75 -14.81 -2.69
N LEU A 25 -6.75 -15.65 -2.36
CA LEU A 25 -5.66 -15.97 -3.30
C LEU A 25 -6.18 -16.62 -4.58
N ARG A 26 -7.23 -17.45 -4.48
CA ARG A 26 -7.88 -18.04 -5.66
C ARG A 26 -8.57 -16.97 -6.53
N VAL A 27 -9.20 -15.98 -5.90
CA VAL A 27 -9.87 -14.88 -6.61
C VAL A 27 -8.83 -13.98 -7.29
N GLU A 28 -7.77 -13.60 -6.59
CA GLU A 28 -6.67 -12.79 -7.14
C GLU A 28 -5.98 -13.48 -8.31
N ALA A 29 -5.69 -14.79 -8.20
CA ALA A 29 -5.12 -15.56 -9.29
C ALA A 29 -6.04 -15.61 -10.52
N ARG A 30 -7.36 -15.71 -10.31
CA ARG A 30 -8.35 -15.65 -11.39
C ARG A 30 -8.43 -14.26 -12.00
N ASN A 31 -8.41 -13.20 -11.18
CA ASN A 31 -8.48 -11.82 -11.66
C ASN A 31 -7.22 -11.47 -12.48
N ALA A 32 -6.05 -11.93 -12.06
CA ALA A 32 -4.78 -11.74 -12.77
C ALA A 32 -4.72 -12.47 -14.13
N ALA A 33 -5.59 -13.46 -14.37
CA ALA A 33 -5.73 -14.09 -15.69
C ALA A 33 -6.47 -13.20 -16.70
N THR A 34 -7.21 -12.19 -16.23
CA THR A 34 -7.78 -11.14 -17.07
C THR A 34 -6.72 -10.05 -17.29
N PRO A 35 -6.33 -9.75 -18.55
CA PRO A 35 -5.38 -8.69 -18.82
C PRO A 35 -5.89 -7.33 -18.34
N ILE A 36 -4.99 -6.48 -17.84
CA ILE A 36 -5.33 -5.10 -17.45
C ILE A 36 -5.90 -4.34 -18.66
N GLU A 37 -7.10 -3.78 -18.51
CA GLU A 37 -7.69 -3.01 -19.60
C GLU A 37 -6.96 -1.68 -19.81
N ARG A 38 -6.89 -1.27 -21.08
CA ARG A 38 -6.41 0.06 -21.39
C ARG A 38 -7.43 1.09 -20.90
N LYS A 39 -6.97 2.02 -20.06
CA LYS A 39 -7.80 3.15 -19.62
C LYS A 39 -8.32 3.94 -20.83
N PRO A 40 -9.61 4.32 -20.85
CA PRO A 40 -10.18 5.11 -21.93
C PRO A 40 -9.58 6.53 -21.97
N PRO A 41 -9.64 7.24 -23.11
CA PRO A 41 -8.94 8.51 -23.32
C PRO A 41 -9.44 9.68 -22.44
N TRP A 42 -10.61 9.54 -21.79
CA TRP A 42 -11.14 10.54 -20.86
C TRP A 42 -10.65 10.36 -19.42
N ILE A 43 -10.10 9.21 -19.06
CA ILE A 43 -9.49 8.99 -17.73
C ILE A 43 -8.02 9.39 -17.80
N LYS A 44 -7.72 10.63 -17.38
CA LYS A 44 -6.38 11.22 -17.39
C LYS A 44 -6.10 11.90 -16.07
N VAL A 45 -4.84 11.86 -15.65
CA VAL A 45 -4.35 12.58 -14.47
C VAL A 45 -3.65 13.86 -14.91
N LYS A 46 -3.96 14.98 -14.25
CA LYS A 46 -3.18 16.20 -14.34
C LYS A 46 -2.13 16.18 -13.23
N ALA A 47 -0.97 15.61 -13.52
CA ALA A 47 0.11 15.53 -12.55
C ALA A 47 0.89 16.86 -12.54
N ALA A 48 0.68 17.66 -11.50
CA ALA A 48 1.50 18.82 -11.18
C ALA A 48 2.04 18.62 -9.75
N MET A 49 3.35 18.78 -9.58
CA MET A 49 4.01 18.73 -8.27
C MET A 49 4.36 20.15 -7.86
N GLY A 50 3.35 20.94 -7.50
CA GLY A 50 3.52 22.31 -7.08
C GLY A 50 4.06 22.43 -5.65
N PRO A 51 4.27 23.66 -5.18
CA PRO A 51 4.80 23.92 -3.84
C PRO A 51 3.89 23.36 -2.74
N GLU A 52 2.57 23.39 -2.96
CA GLU A 52 1.58 22.94 -1.98
C GLU A 52 1.58 21.42 -1.85
N TYR A 53 1.58 20.70 -2.97
CA TYR A 53 1.80 19.25 -2.98
C TYR A 53 3.09 18.87 -2.24
N ALA A 54 4.20 19.56 -2.53
CA ALA A 54 5.51 19.27 -1.92
C ALA A 54 5.52 19.56 -0.41
N GLN A 55 4.87 20.64 0.02
CA GLN A 55 4.72 21.00 1.43
C GLN A 55 3.89 19.95 2.17
N LEU A 56 2.73 19.56 1.63
CA LEU A 56 1.84 18.57 2.24
C LEU A 56 2.53 17.20 2.34
N ARG A 57 3.22 16.78 1.27
CA ARG A 57 4.02 15.54 1.26
C ARG A 57 5.08 15.53 2.36
N SER A 58 5.81 16.63 2.48
CA SER A 58 6.89 16.76 3.48
C SER A 58 6.34 16.81 4.90
N LEU A 59 5.18 17.45 5.11
CA LEU A 59 4.47 17.47 6.38
C LEU A 59 4.03 16.07 6.78
N VAL A 60 3.27 15.37 5.93
CA VAL A 60 2.80 14.00 6.20
C VAL A 60 3.96 13.07 6.57
N ALA A 61 5.05 13.12 5.79
CA ALA A 61 6.23 12.30 6.04
C ALA A 61 6.94 12.65 7.37
N ARG A 62 7.13 13.95 7.66
CA ARG A 62 7.82 14.40 8.87
C ARG A 62 7.03 14.05 10.14
N GLU A 63 5.71 14.14 10.10
CA GLU A 63 4.85 13.84 11.24
C GLU A 63 4.57 12.33 11.39
N GLY A 64 5.10 11.49 10.51
CA GLY A 64 4.85 10.04 10.54
C GLY A 64 3.39 9.67 10.33
N LEU A 65 2.68 10.45 9.50
CA LEU A 65 1.27 10.24 9.19
C LEU A 65 1.09 9.48 7.88
N HIS A 66 -0.10 8.88 7.72
CA HIS A 66 -0.52 8.24 6.48
C HIS A 66 -1.76 8.95 5.92
N THR A 67 -1.94 8.87 4.61
CA THR A 67 -3.14 9.36 3.93
C THR A 67 -3.67 8.29 3.00
N VAL A 68 -4.99 8.17 2.90
CA VAL A 68 -5.60 7.28 1.88
C VAL A 68 -5.26 7.78 0.47
N CYS A 69 -4.96 9.07 0.31
CA CYS A 69 -4.48 9.65 -0.94
C CYS A 69 -3.23 8.91 -1.46
N GLN A 70 -2.29 8.59 -0.56
CA GLN A 70 -1.05 7.87 -0.89
C GLN A 70 -1.26 6.35 -0.89
N GLU A 71 -1.77 5.80 0.21
CA GLU A 71 -1.81 4.34 0.41
C GLU A 71 -2.74 3.63 -0.59
N ALA A 72 -3.82 4.28 -1.03
CA ALA A 72 -4.75 3.72 -2.02
C ALA A 72 -4.36 4.03 -3.48
N GLY A 73 -3.26 4.75 -3.72
CA GLY A 73 -2.84 5.13 -5.08
C GLY A 73 -3.84 6.03 -5.80
N CYS A 74 -4.45 6.98 -5.08
CA CYS A 74 -5.50 7.85 -5.63
C CYS A 74 -4.97 8.70 -6.81
N PRO A 75 -5.63 8.68 -7.99
CA PRO A 75 -5.16 9.42 -9.16
C PRO A 75 -5.25 10.95 -8.98
N ASN A 76 -6.03 11.43 -8.00
CA ASN A 76 -6.26 12.86 -7.76
C ASN A 76 -5.29 13.47 -6.74
N ILE A 77 -4.30 12.72 -6.25
CA ILE A 77 -3.38 13.20 -5.19
C ILE A 77 -2.70 14.53 -5.55
N TYR A 78 -2.37 14.75 -6.82
CA TYR A 78 -1.72 15.97 -7.28
C TYR A 78 -2.65 17.19 -7.21
N GLU A 79 -3.90 17.03 -7.61
CA GLU A 79 -4.90 18.11 -7.61
C GLU A 79 -5.33 18.43 -6.17
N CYS A 80 -5.77 17.42 -5.42
CA CYS A 80 -6.26 17.62 -4.06
C CYS A 80 -5.18 18.23 -3.15
N TRP A 81 -3.95 17.74 -3.20
CA TRP A 81 -2.90 18.25 -2.31
C TRP A 81 -2.40 19.63 -2.71
N GLU A 82 -2.46 19.97 -4.00
CA GLU A 82 -2.16 21.34 -4.43
C GLU A 82 -3.21 22.32 -3.88
N ASP A 83 -4.47 21.90 -3.82
CA ASP A 83 -5.57 22.64 -3.17
C ASP A 83 -5.58 22.53 -1.64
N ARG A 84 -4.53 21.94 -1.03
CA ARG A 84 -4.39 21.70 0.42
C ARG A 84 -5.50 20.82 1.02
N GLU A 85 -6.07 19.92 0.23
CA GLU A 85 -7.05 18.91 0.64
C GLU A 85 -6.40 17.53 0.78
N ALA A 86 -6.60 16.89 1.93
CA ALA A 86 -6.13 15.52 2.16
C ALA A 86 -7.10 14.72 3.03
N THR A 87 -7.14 13.41 2.82
CA THR A 87 -7.85 12.47 3.68
C THR A 87 -6.84 11.59 4.42
N PHE A 88 -6.79 11.73 5.73
CA PHE A 88 -5.85 11.00 6.58
C PHE A 88 -6.27 9.55 6.78
N LEU A 89 -5.28 8.66 6.88
CA LEU A 89 -5.43 7.26 7.26
C LEU A 89 -4.87 7.08 8.67
N ILE A 90 -5.71 6.64 9.59
CA ILE A 90 -5.32 6.35 10.98
C ILE A 90 -5.12 4.85 11.19
N GLY A 91 -4.32 4.47 12.20
CA GLY A 91 -4.07 3.07 12.53
C GLY A 91 -2.94 2.41 11.73
N GLY A 92 -2.21 3.19 10.93
CA GLY A 92 -1.09 2.73 10.09
C GLY A 92 -1.52 2.41 8.65
N ASP A 93 -0.58 1.90 7.87
CA ASP A 93 -0.74 1.52 6.47
C ASP A 93 -1.22 0.06 6.28
N GLN A 94 -1.16 -0.78 7.31
CA GLN A 94 -1.56 -2.19 7.24
C GLN A 94 -3.02 -2.40 7.63
N CYS A 95 -3.85 -2.81 6.65
CA CYS A 95 -5.22 -3.22 6.89
C CYS A 95 -5.32 -4.70 7.26
N THR A 96 -6.09 -5.04 8.29
CA THR A 96 -6.35 -6.45 8.67
C THR A 96 -7.40 -7.13 7.78
N ARG A 97 -8.01 -6.37 6.87
CA ARG A 97 -8.97 -6.84 5.85
C ARG A 97 -8.32 -6.74 4.47
N ARG A 98 -8.91 -7.46 3.51
CA ARG A 98 -8.41 -7.53 2.13
C ARG A 98 -9.55 -7.45 1.14
N CYS A 99 -9.78 -6.25 0.65
CA CYS A 99 -10.79 -5.93 -0.36
C CYS A 99 -10.14 -6.03 -1.75
N ASP A 100 -10.80 -6.68 -2.70
CA ASP A 100 -10.26 -6.99 -4.04
C ASP A 100 -10.02 -5.74 -4.91
N PHE A 101 -10.48 -4.56 -4.46
CA PHE A 101 -10.28 -3.27 -5.13
C PHE A 101 -9.28 -2.35 -4.41
N CYS A 102 -8.93 -2.67 -3.15
CA CYS A 102 -7.93 -1.91 -2.39
C CYS A 102 -6.54 -2.42 -2.76
N GLN A 103 -5.60 -1.49 -2.93
CA GLN A 103 -4.20 -1.81 -3.19
C GLN A 103 -3.51 -2.36 -1.94
#